data_AF-A0A7L2HJU7-F1
#
_entry.id   AF-A0A7L2HJU7-F1
#
_cell.length_a   1.000
_cell.length_b   1.000
_cell.length_c   1.000
_cell.angle_alpha   90.00
_cell.angle_beta   90.00
_cell.angle_gamma   90.00
#
_symmetry.space_group_name_H-M   'P 1'
#
loop_
_entity.id
_entity.type
_entity.pdbx_description
1 polymer ?
#
loop_
_entity_poly.entity_id
_entity_poly.type
_entity_poly.pdbx_seq_one_letter_code
_entity_poly.pdbx_strand_id
1 'polypeptide(L)'
;ELHAGENQIEVLNAENLKHLNSLSVLELRDNKIKSVPDEITLLQKLERLDLANNDISRLPYTLGNLPQLKFLALEGNPLRTIRRDLLQVRTQELLKYLRSKIQADVTSPNEEPPVTAMTLPSESRINMHAITSLKLLEYSEKQAAVIPDDMFNAVRSNPVATVNFSKNQLNEIPPRIVELKDSVCDVNLGFNKISSISLELCMLQKLTHLDIRNNFLTSLPEEMEALTRLQIINLSFNRFKAFPSVLYRILALETILLSNNQVGSIDPLQLKQMDKLGTLDLQNNDLLQVPPELGNCETLRTLLLEGNPFRTPRAAILAKGTAAVLEYLRSRIPT
;
A
#
# COMPACT_ATOMS: atom_id res chain seq x y z
N GLU A 1 27.57 5.21 -16.50
CA GLU A 1 26.57 4.72 -15.52
C GLU A 1 26.43 5.78 -14.44
N LEU A 2 25.21 6.00 -13.94
CA LEU A 2 24.93 7.00 -12.90
C LEU A 2 24.11 6.32 -11.80
N HIS A 3 24.71 6.21 -10.62
CA HIS A 3 24.09 5.66 -9.43
C HIS A 3 23.87 6.80 -8.44
N ALA A 4 22.63 7.27 -8.39
CA ALA A 4 22.19 8.37 -7.55
C ALA A 4 21.01 7.94 -6.66
N GLY A 5 20.97 6.66 -6.28
CA GLY A 5 20.00 6.16 -5.31
C GLY A 5 20.20 6.73 -3.90
N GLU A 6 19.16 6.65 -3.06
CA GLU A 6 19.20 7.04 -1.64
C GLU A 6 19.54 8.52 -1.42
N ASN A 7 19.02 9.38 -2.29
CA ASN A 7 19.21 10.83 -2.23
C ASN A 7 17.87 11.57 -2.03
N GLN A 8 17.90 12.90 -2.02
CA GLN A 8 16.70 13.74 -1.89
C GLN A 8 16.32 14.41 -3.21
N ILE A 9 16.53 13.72 -4.34
CA ILE A 9 16.26 14.29 -5.66
C ILE A 9 14.74 14.37 -5.85
N GLU A 10 14.20 15.60 -5.95
CA GLU A 10 12.76 15.83 -6.13
C GLU A 10 12.36 15.98 -7.61
N VAL A 11 13.26 16.50 -8.44
CA VAL A 11 12.98 16.83 -9.84
C VAL A 11 14.11 16.36 -10.73
N LEU A 12 13.74 15.64 -11.78
CA LEU A 12 14.65 15.23 -12.84
C LEU A 12 14.59 16.27 -13.97
N ASN A 13 15.56 17.18 -14.04
CA ASN A 13 15.55 18.25 -15.04
C ASN A 13 15.88 17.71 -16.44
N ALA A 14 15.08 18.07 -17.44
CA ALA A 14 15.28 17.69 -18.84
C ALA A 14 16.64 18.13 -19.40
N GLU A 15 17.16 19.29 -18.96
CA GLU A 15 18.46 19.81 -19.38
C GLU A 15 19.62 18.90 -18.95
N ASN A 16 19.53 18.31 -17.75
CA ASN A 16 20.57 17.43 -17.23
C ASN A 16 20.62 16.10 -18.00
N LEU A 17 19.48 15.63 -18.52
CA LEU A 17 19.42 14.42 -19.33
C LEU A 17 20.02 14.59 -20.72
N LYS A 18 19.99 15.80 -21.31
CA LYS A 18 20.57 16.09 -22.63
C LYS A 18 22.07 15.85 -22.72
N HIS A 19 22.77 15.94 -21.59
CA HIS A 19 24.22 15.75 -21.52
C HIS A 19 24.63 14.30 -21.25
N LEU A 20 23.68 13.39 -20.99
CA LEU A 20 23.92 12.01 -20.55
C LEU A 20 23.72 10.97 -21.67
N ASN A 21 23.96 11.34 -22.93
CA ASN A 21 23.65 10.49 -24.11
C ASN A 21 24.42 9.16 -24.19
N SER A 22 25.45 8.95 -23.37
CA SER A 22 26.24 7.70 -23.31
C SER A 22 25.88 6.80 -22.13
N LEU A 23 24.83 7.12 -21.37
CA LEU A 23 24.49 6.40 -20.15
C LEU A 23 23.84 5.04 -20.45
N SER A 24 24.41 3.97 -19.88
CA SER A 24 23.87 2.60 -19.93
C SER A 24 23.01 2.22 -18.72
N VAL A 25 23.34 2.74 -17.54
CA VAL A 25 22.63 2.46 -16.28
C VAL A 25 22.30 3.77 -15.58
N LEU A 26 21.02 3.95 -15.24
CA LEU A 26 20.51 5.06 -14.43
C LEU A 26 19.80 4.48 -13.20
N GLU A 27 20.37 4.68 -12.03
CA GLU A 27 19.78 4.24 -10.76
C GLU A 27 19.44 5.44 -9.89
N LEU A 28 18.15 5.61 -9.63
CA LEU A 28 17.54 6.74 -8.92
C LEU A 28 16.60 6.25 -7.82
N ARG A 29 16.77 5.00 -7.36
CA ARG A 29 15.96 4.42 -6.30
C ARG A 29 15.99 5.25 -5.01
N ASP A 30 14.96 5.19 -4.19
CA ASP A 30 14.91 5.85 -2.88
C ASP A 30 15.20 7.37 -2.97
N ASN A 31 14.44 8.04 -3.83
CA ASN A 31 14.46 9.49 -4.00
C ASN A 31 13.02 10.05 -3.88
N LYS A 32 12.82 11.34 -4.16
CA LYS A 32 11.52 12.02 -4.08
C LYS A 32 11.01 12.45 -5.46
N ILE A 33 11.37 11.71 -6.51
CA ILE A 33 11.09 12.10 -7.89
C ILE A 33 9.58 11.99 -8.15
N LYS A 34 8.95 13.10 -8.54
CA LYS A 34 7.49 13.18 -8.76
C LYS A 34 7.08 12.83 -10.19
N SER A 35 7.95 13.11 -11.15
CA SER A 35 7.69 12.87 -12.57
C SER A 35 8.98 12.61 -13.34
N VAL A 36 8.90 11.75 -14.34
CA VAL A 36 9.98 11.52 -15.30
C VAL A 36 9.68 12.35 -16.56
N PRO A 37 10.61 13.20 -17.02
CA PRO A 37 10.42 13.99 -18.23
C PRO A 37 10.46 13.14 -19.51
N ASP A 38 9.79 13.59 -20.57
CA ASP A 38 9.75 12.92 -21.88
C ASP A 38 11.13 12.83 -22.54
N GLU A 39 12.03 13.75 -22.19
CA GLU A 39 13.41 13.81 -22.65
C GLU A 39 14.27 12.62 -22.17
N ILE A 40 13.74 11.73 -21.31
CA ILE A 40 14.40 10.46 -20.99
C ILE A 40 14.61 9.58 -22.24
N THR A 41 13.83 9.81 -23.29
CA THR A 41 14.02 9.18 -24.61
C THR A 41 15.33 9.55 -25.29
N LEU A 42 16.02 10.62 -24.88
CA LEU A 42 17.35 10.97 -25.42
C LEU A 42 18.42 9.95 -25.04
N LEU A 43 18.19 9.15 -24.00
CA LEU A 43 19.12 8.13 -23.51
C LEU A 43 19.03 6.84 -24.34
N GLN A 44 19.43 6.91 -25.62
CA GLN A 44 19.30 5.82 -26.60
C GLN A 44 20.09 4.54 -26.24
N LYS A 45 21.10 4.64 -25.36
CA LYS A 45 21.93 3.53 -24.88
C LYS A 45 21.51 2.97 -23.51
N LEU A 46 20.42 3.47 -22.92
CA LEU A 46 19.99 3.08 -21.58
C LEU A 46 19.48 1.64 -21.57
N GLU A 47 20.16 0.78 -20.82
CA GLU A 47 19.81 -0.64 -20.65
C GLU A 47 19.05 -0.91 -19.35
N ARG A 48 19.38 -0.16 -18.28
CA ARG A 48 18.79 -0.30 -16.96
C ARG A 48 18.34 1.05 -16.41
N LEU A 49 17.06 1.13 -16.06
CA LEU A 49 16.47 2.27 -15.38
C LEU A 49 15.83 1.81 -14.07
N ASP A 50 16.34 2.32 -12.96
CA ASP A 50 15.82 2.02 -11.64
C ASP A 50 15.22 3.29 -11.01
N LEU A 51 13.91 3.29 -10.85
CA LEU A 51 13.13 4.38 -10.29
C LEU A 51 12.33 3.91 -9.07
N ALA A 52 12.70 2.78 -8.46
CA ALA A 52 11.98 2.23 -7.32
C ALA A 52 11.93 3.22 -6.15
N ASN A 53 10.90 3.15 -5.31
CA ASN A 53 10.72 3.96 -4.10
C ASN A 53 10.88 5.46 -4.36
N ASN A 54 10.09 5.97 -5.31
CA ASN A 54 9.95 7.39 -5.61
C ASN A 54 8.47 7.80 -5.55
N ASP A 55 8.19 9.08 -5.77
CA ASP A 55 6.83 9.64 -5.76
C ASP A 55 6.22 9.74 -7.17
N ILE A 56 6.63 8.87 -8.10
CA ILE A 56 6.22 8.96 -9.51
C ILE A 56 4.75 8.59 -9.66
N SER A 57 3.94 9.58 -10.01
CA SER A 57 2.49 9.40 -10.18
C SER A 57 2.09 9.00 -11.60
N ARG A 58 2.90 9.39 -12.59
CA ARG A 58 2.70 9.12 -14.02
C ARG A 58 4.05 8.88 -14.69
N LEU A 59 4.08 7.95 -15.63
CA LEU A 59 5.23 7.75 -16.51
C LEU A 59 4.95 8.32 -17.89
N PRO A 60 5.95 8.94 -18.53
CA PRO A 60 5.83 9.36 -19.91
C PRO A 60 5.66 8.11 -20.79
N TYR A 61 4.62 8.10 -21.65
CA TYR A 61 4.39 6.97 -22.55
C TYR A 61 5.55 6.78 -23.54
N THR A 62 6.26 7.87 -23.84
CA THR A 62 7.48 7.92 -24.66
C THR A 62 8.60 7.01 -24.14
N LEU A 63 8.59 6.63 -22.86
CA LEU A 63 9.52 5.64 -22.27
C LEU A 63 9.43 4.27 -22.99
N GLY A 64 8.27 3.92 -23.56
CA GLY A 64 8.06 2.70 -24.34
C GLY A 64 8.83 2.64 -25.66
N ASN A 65 9.41 3.75 -26.12
CA ASN A 65 10.18 3.84 -27.37
C ASN A 65 11.70 3.67 -27.18
N LEU A 66 12.19 3.45 -25.95
CA LEU A 66 13.61 3.24 -25.69
C LEU A 66 14.09 1.89 -26.30
N PRO A 67 15.05 1.89 -27.22
CA PRO A 67 15.36 0.70 -28.03
C PRO A 67 16.16 -0.38 -27.28
N GLN A 68 16.90 0.00 -26.23
CA GLN A 68 17.83 -0.89 -25.52
C GLN A 68 17.42 -1.17 -24.06
N LEU A 69 16.29 -0.66 -23.59
CA LEU A 69 15.89 -0.78 -22.19
C LEU A 69 15.46 -2.22 -21.87
N LYS A 70 16.26 -2.92 -21.06
CA LYS A 70 16.05 -4.32 -20.66
C LYS A 70 15.42 -4.43 -19.27
N PHE A 71 15.72 -3.48 -18.38
CA PHE A 71 15.28 -3.48 -17.00
C PHE A 71 14.69 -2.13 -16.60
N LEU A 72 13.48 -2.16 -16.08
CA LEU A 72 12.75 -1.00 -15.55
C LEU A 72 12.14 -1.38 -14.21
N ALA A 73 12.61 -0.76 -13.13
CA ALA A 73 12.03 -0.90 -11.80
C ALA A 73 11.23 0.34 -11.42
N LEU A 74 9.99 0.12 -10.98
CA LEU A 74 9.00 1.15 -10.64
C LEU A 74 8.26 0.83 -9.35
N GLU A 75 8.72 -0.19 -8.61
CA GLU A 75 8.11 -0.58 -7.35
C GLU A 75 8.15 0.56 -6.33
N GLY A 76 7.20 0.59 -5.42
CA GLY A 76 7.13 1.68 -4.42
C GLY A 76 6.69 3.04 -4.95
N ASN A 77 6.30 3.17 -6.23
CA ASN A 77 5.76 4.41 -6.78
C ASN A 77 4.22 4.46 -6.78
N PRO A 78 3.59 5.63 -6.54
CA PRO A 78 2.15 5.82 -6.58
C PRO A 78 1.59 5.93 -8.02
N LEU A 79 1.96 5.00 -8.91
CA LEU A 79 1.52 5.01 -10.31
C LEU A 79 0.00 4.78 -10.42
N ARG A 80 -0.72 5.80 -10.90
CA ARG A 80 -2.20 5.78 -11.01
C ARG A 80 -2.70 5.28 -12.36
N THR A 81 -1.91 5.47 -13.41
CA THR A 81 -2.32 5.19 -14.80
C THR A 81 -2.04 3.77 -15.24
N ILE A 82 -1.12 3.08 -14.58
CA ILE A 82 -0.69 1.72 -14.92
C ILE A 82 -1.22 0.78 -13.85
N ARG A 83 -1.93 -0.27 -14.27
CA ARG A 83 -2.45 -1.27 -13.33
C ARG A 83 -1.30 -2.04 -12.67
N ARG A 84 -1.48 -2.43 -11.41
CA ARG A 84 -0.43 -3.05 -10.57
C ARG A 84 0.01 -4.43 -11.05
N ASP A 85 -0.86 -5.15 -11.75
CA ASP A 85 -0.55 -6.40 -12.45
C ASP A 85 0.52 -6.18 -13.52
N LEU A 86 0.43 -5.10 -14.31
CA LEU A 86 1.42 -4.77 -15.34
C LEU A 86 2.77 -4.30 -14.78
N LEU A 87 2.82 -3.86 -13.53
CA LEU A 87 4.06 -3.47 -12.85
C LEU A 87 4.88 -4.67 -12.35
N GLN A 88 4.24 -5.84 -12.19
CA GLN A 88 4.88 -7.10 -11.81
C GLN A 88 5.27 -7.97 -13.02
N VAL A 89 4.83 -7.60 -14.22
CA VAL A 89 5.12 -8.32 -15.46
C VAL A 89 6.50 -7.90 -16.00
N ARG A 90 7.14 -8.75 -16.82
CA ARG A 90 8.45 -8.48 -17.44
C ARG A 90 8.48 -7.07 -18.07
N THR A 91 9.57 -6.33 -17.85
CA THR A 91 9.78 -4.95 -18.36
C THR A 91 9.38 -4.77 -19.83
N GLN A 92 9.59 -5.77 -20.68
CA GLN A 92 9.22 -5.72 -22.10
C GLN A 92 7.71 -5.63 -22.36
N GLU A 93 6.85 -6.23 -21.53
CA GLU A 93 5.39 -6.13 -21.69
C GLU A 93 4.87 -4.80 -21.18
N LEU A 94 5.49 -4.26 -20.13
CA LEU A 94 5.22 -2.89 -19.66
C LEU A 94 5.58 -1.84 -20.73
N LEU A 95 6.71 -2.01 -21.41
CA LEU A 95 7.09 -1.14 -22.53
C LEU A 95 6.13 -1.27 -23.72
N LYS A 96 5.65 -2.49 -24.02
CA LYS A 96 4.60 -2.71 -25.03
C LYS A 96 3.28 -2.02 -24.65
N TYR A 97 2.89 -2.06 -23.38
CA TYR A 97 1.70 -1.36 -22.88
C TYR A 97 1.84 0.16 -23.04
N LEU A 98 2.98 0.73 -22.63
CA LEU A 98 3.25 2.15 -22.78
C LEU A 98 3.20 2.56 -24.26
N ARG A 99 3.82 1.78 -25.16
CA ARG A 99 3.80 2.02 -26.61
C ARG A 99 2.40 1.95 -27.22
N SER A 100 1.56 1.03 -26.74
CA SER A 100 0.16 0.90 -27.18
C SER A 100 -0.68 2.12 -26.78
N LYS A 101 -0.39 2.72 -25.61
CA LYS A 101 -1.08 3.94 -25.15
C LYS A 101 -0.66 5.21 -25.89
N ILE A 102 0.55 5.27 -26.46
CA ILE A 102 0.97 6.39 -27.33
C ILE A 102 0.03 6.55 -28.54
N GLN A 103 -0.46 5.45 -29.13
CA GLN A 103 -1.35 5.52 -30.30
C GLN A 103 -2.77 6.00 -29.97
N ALA A 104 -3.20 5.87 -28.71
CA ALA A 104 -4.53 6.32 -28.26
C ALA A 104 -4.58 7.82 -27.92
N ASP A 105 -3.44 8.43 -27.60
CA ASP A 105 -3.34 9.87 -27.30
C ASP A 105 -3.32 10.75 -28.57
N VAL A 106 -3.11 10.18 -29.76
CA VAL A 106 -3.09 10.93 -31.04
C VAL A 106 -4.50 11.34 -31.51
N THR A 107 -5.57 10.87 -30.87
CA THR A 107 -6.96 11.19 -31.23
C THR A 107 -7.64 12.30 -30.41
N SER A 108 -6.90 13.05 -29.59
CA SER A 108 -7.43 14.23 -28.90
C SER A 108 -6.67 15.48 -29.35
N PRO A 109 -7.23 16.37 -30.19
CA PRO A 109 -6.54 17.58 -30.57
C PRO A 109 -6.64 18.64 -29.47
N ASN A 110 -5.48 19.19 -29.11
CA ASN A 110 -5.24 20.54 -28.59
C ASN A 110 -6.20 21.09 -27.52
N GLU A 111 -5.75 21.09 -26.27
CA GLU A 111 -5.92 22.27 -25.41
C GLU A 111 -4.56 22.66 -24.83
N GLU A 112 -4.03 23.77 -25.34
CA GLU A 112 -2.90 24.48 -24.75
C GLU A 112 -3.32 25.15 -23.42
N PRO A 113 -2.34 25.46 -22.54
CA PRO A 113 -2.58 25.70 -21.13
C PRO A 113 -2.97 27.16 -20.86
N PRO A 114 -3.83 27.48 -19.87
CA PRO A 114 -3.81 28.80 -19.30
C PRO A 114 -2.74 28.84 -18.20
N VAL A 115 -1.71 29.63 -18.47
CA VAL A 115 -0.70 30.06 -17.50
C VAL A 115 -1.33 31.10 -16.57
N THR A 116 -1.18 30.86 -15.26
CA THR A 116 -1.32 31.81 -14.15
C THR A 116 -2.55 32.70 -14.08
N ALA A 117 -3.46 32.34 -13.18
CA ALA A 117 -3.94 33.29 -12.19
C ALA A 117 -3.95 32.59 -10.82
N MET A 118 -3.34 33.25 -9.83
CA MET A 118 -3.45 32.84 -8.43
C MET A 118 -4.92 32.63 -8.06
N THR A 119 -5.29 31.42 -7.70
CA THR A 119 -6.51 31.15 -6.92
C THR A 119 -6.16 30.28 -5.73
N LEU A 120 -6.48 30.82 -4.56
CA LEU A 120 -6.55 30.19 -3.25
C LEU A 120 -7.17 28.78 -3.30
N PRO A 121 -6.91 27.93 -2.28
CA PRO A 121 -7.31 26.53 -2.25
C PRO A 121 -8.85 26.41 -2.20
N SER A 122 -9.46 26.24 -3.37
CA SER A 122 -10.89 26.00 -3.49
C SER A 122 -11.22 24.57 -3.07
N GLU A 123 -11.65 24.45 -1.81
CA GLU A 123 -12.82 23.73 -1.35
C GLU A 123 -13.31 22.56 -2.23
N SER A 124 -13.20 21.35 -1.66
CA SER A 124 -14.24 20.31 -1.66
C SER A 124 -15.17 20.23 -2.87
N ARG A 125 -14.63 19.94 -4.05
CA ARG A 125 -15.43 19.29 -5.09
C ARG A 125 -15.48 17.79 -4.79
N ILE A 126 -16.54 17.40 -4.07
CA ILE A 126 -16.97 16.01 -3.94
C ILE A 126 -17.11 15.45 -5.36
N ASN A 127 -16.36 14.41 -5.70
CA ASN A 127 -16.50 13.73 -6.98
C ASN A 127 -17.83 12.95 -7.00
N MET A 128 -18.93 13.62 -7.30
CA MET A 128 -20.29 13.05 -7.39
C MET A 128 -20.35 11.85 -8.35
N HIS A 129 -19.49 11.84 -9.38
CA HIS A 129 -19.34 10.74 -10.34
C HIS A 129 -18.74 9.46 -9.72
N ALA A 130 -17.83 9.58 -8.74
CA ALA A 130 -17.24 8.42 -8.07
C ALA A 130 -18.25 7.73 -7.15
N ILE A 131 -19.11 8.51 -6.48
CA ILE A 131 -20.15 7.97 -5.59
C ILE A 131 -21.26 7.27 -6.40
N THR A 132 -21.69 7.87 -7.52
CA THR A 132 -22.79 7.33 -8.35
C THR A 132 -22.38 6.18 -9.27
N SER A 133 -21.15 6.19 -9.79
CA SER A 133 -20.69 5.17 -10.75
C SER A 133 -19.85 4.06 -10.11
N LEU A 134 -19.07 4.37 -9.06
CA LEU A 134 -18.13 3.43 -8.44
C LEU A 134 -18.53 2.99 -7.02
N LYS A 135 -19.61 3.54 -6.44
CA LYS A 135 -19.99 3.34 -5.03
C LYS A 135 -18.80 3.57 -4.08
N LEU A 136 -17.95 4.53 -4.42
CA LEU A 136 -16.70 4.84 -3.74
C LEU A 136 -16.79 6.27 -3.18
N LEU A 137 -16.59 6.39 -1.87
CA LEU A 137 -16.40 7.65 -1.20
C LEU A 137 -14.91 7.95 -1.11
N GLU A 138 -14.41 8.76 -2.04
CA GLU A 138 -12.99 9.13 -2.09
C GLU A 138 -12.76 10.55 -1.58
N TYR A 139 -11.93 10.66 -0.56
CA TYR A 139 -11.38 11.90 -0.05
C TYR A 139 -9.93 11.66 0.38
N SER A 140 -9.07 11.32 -0.58
CA SER A 140 -7.65 11.03 -0.36
C SER A 140 -6.75 12.19 -0.80
N GLU A 141 -5.55 12.28 -0.20
CA GLU A 141 -4.50 13.24 -0.58
C GLU A 141 -4.92 14.72 -0.48
N LYS A 142 -5.76 15.06 0.51
CA LYS A 142 -6.22 16.44 0.74
C LYS A 142 -5.48 17.16 1.85
N GLN A 143 -4.56 16.48 2.54
CA GLN A 143 -3.87 16.99 3.72
C GLN A 143 -4.85 17.47 4.82
N ALA A 144 -6.09 16.99 4.80
CA ALA A 144 -7.13 17.48 5.67
C ALA A 144 -6.97 16.89 7.08
N ALA A 145 -7.16 17.72 8.10
CA ALA A 145 -7.19 17.25 9.50
C ALA A 145 -8.54 16.63 9.90
N VAL A 146 -9.61 16.99 9.19
CA VAL A 146 -10.99 16.53 9.41
C VAL A 146 -11.65 16.28 8.06
N ILE A 147 -12.50 15.26 7.98
CA ILE A 147 -13.32 15.00 6.79
C ILE A 147 -14.56 15.93 6.82
N PRO A 148 -14.83 16.72 5.77
CA PRO A 148 -15.98 17.61 5.72
C PRO A 148 -17.31 16.85 5.82
N ASP A 149 -18.26 17.42 6.57
CA ASP A 149 -19.59 16.85 6.78
C ASP A 149 -20.39 16.65 5.49
N ASP A 150 -20.14 17.48 4.48
CA ASP A 150 -20.79 17.40 3.17
C ASP A 150 -20.48 16.08 2.44
N MET A 151 -19.33 15.46 2.73
CA MET A 151 -18.97 14.14 2.19
C MET A 151 -19.96 13.08 2.63
N PHE A 152 -20.41 13.11 3.89
CA PHE A 152 -21.36 12.14 4.44
C PHE A 152 -22.79 12.44 3.96
N ASN A 153 -23.14 13.72 3.80
CA ASN A 153 -24.45 14.13 3.29
C ASN A 153 -24.72 13.58 1.88
N ALA A 154 -23.70 13.57 1.01
CA ALA A 154 -23.80 13.01 -0.35
C ALA A 154 -24.02 11.49 -0.38
N VAL A 155 -23.66 10.78 0.70
CA VAL A 155 -23.74 9.31 0.79
C VAL A 155 -25.08 8.84 1.37
N ARG A 156 -25.82 9.72 2.06
CA ARG A 156 -27.16 9.38 2.58
C ARG A 156 -28.13 8.89 1.49
N SER A 157 -27.93 9.33 0.25
CA SER A 157 -28.78 8.96 -0.88
C SER A 157 -28.24 7.82 -1.75
N ASN A 158 -26.98 7.38 -1.57
CA ASN A 158 -26.34 6.36 -2.40
C ASN A 158 -25.54 5.35 -1.54
N PRO A 159 -25.81 4.04 -1.63
CA PRO A 159 -25.03 3.06 -0.88
C PRO A 159 -23.59 2.99 -1.40
N VAL A 160 -22.64 3.28 -0.51
CA VAL A 160 -21.20 3.24 -0.79
C VAL A 160 -20.63 1.93 -0.26
N ALA A 161 -19.89 1.21 -1.11
CA ALA A 161 -19.24 -0.03 -0.74
C ALA A 161 -17.81 0.22 -0.21
N THR A 162 -17.13 1.25 -0.72
CA THR A 162 -15.72 1.52 -0.41
C THR A 162 -15.53 2.95 0.05
N VAL A 163 -14.76 3.14 1.12
CA VAL A 163 -14.39 4.45 1.66
C VAL A 163 -12.87 4.60 1.62
N ASN A 164 -12.38 5.67 1.01
CA ASN A 164 -10.95 5.97 0.94
C ASN A 164 -10.67 7.38 1.45
N PHE A 165 -10.13 7.46 2.67
CA PHE A 165 -9.69 8.68 3.36
C PHE A 165 -8.18 8.70 3.58
N SER A 166 -7.43 7.94 2.78
CA SER A 166 -5.98 7.81 2.93
C SER A 166 -5.20 9.09 2.60
N LYS A 167 -3.97 9.19 3.12
CA LYS A 167 -3.03 10.30 2.86
C LYS A 167 -3.60 11.67 3.25
N ASN A 168 -4.20 11.74 4.43
CA ASN A 168 -4.66 12.97 5.05
C ASN A 168 -3.88 13.21 6.35
N GLN A 169 -4.37 14.10 7.20
CA GLN A 169 -3.80 14.40 8.51
C GLN A 169 -4.81 14.10 9.62
N LEU A 170 -5.65 13.08 9.43
CA LEU A 170 -6.68 12.72 10.41
C LEU A 170 -6.02 12.22 11.71
N ASN A 171 -6.35 12.86 12.83
CA ASN A 171 -5.92 12.40 14.15
C ASN A 171 -6.87 11.32 14.73
N GLU A 172 -8.11 11.33 14.28
CA GLU A 172 -9.17 10.42 14.71
C GLU A 172 -10.06 10.04 13.53
N ILE A 173 -10.79 8.94 13.69
CA ILE A 173 -11.77 8.48 12.71
C ILE A 173 -13.04 9.32 12.90
N PRO A 174 -13.61 9.93 11.84
CA PRO A 174 -14.80 10.74 11.97
C PRO A 174 -15.98 9.89 12.49
N PRO A 175 -16.67 10.31 13.56
CA PRO A 175 -17.73 9.49 14.19
C PRO A 175 -18.91 9.22 13.24
N ARG A 176 -19.15 10.12 12.28
CA ARG A 176 -20.16 9.96 11.23
C ARG A 176 -19.90 8.80 10.27
N ILE A 177 -18.75 8.12 10.36
CA ILE A 177 -18.51 6.84 9.67
C ILE A 177 -19.60 5.81 9.99
N VAL A 178 -20.24 5.90 11.17
CA VAL A 178 -21.35 5.03 11.59
C VAL A 178 -22.56 5.09 10.64
N GLU A 179 -22.78 6.23 9.97
CA GLU A 179 -23.87 6.38 8.99
C GLU A 179 -23.72 5.42 7.80
N LEU A 180 -22.51 4.88 7.58
CA LEU A 180 -22.17 4.02 6.45
C LEU A 180 -22.23 2.52 6.76
N LYS A 181 -22.61 2.14 8.00
CA LYS A 181 -22.61 0.77 8.52
C LYS A 181 -23.34 -0.26 7.66
N ASP A 182 -24.37 0.17 6.94
CA ASP A 182 -25.27 -0.74 6.22
C ASP A 182 -24.74 -1.11 4.83
N SER A 183 -23.71 -0.43 4.32
CA SER A 183 -23.23 -0.59 2.94
C SER A 183 -21.73 -0.80 2.79
N VAL A 184 -20.91 -0.28 3.70
CA VAL A 184 -19.45 -0.27 3.54
C VAL A 184 -18.85 -1.65 3.83
N CYS A 185 -18.03 -2.11 2.88
CA CYS A 185 -17.24 -3.33 2.94
C CYS A 185 -15.75 -3.03 3.05
N ASP A 186 -15.28 -1.95 2.43
CA ASP A 186 -13.85 -1.65 2.33
C ASP A 186 -13.54 -0.25 2.87
N VAL A 187 -12.63 -0.14 3.82
CA VAL A 187 -12.21 1.14 4.42
C VAL A 187 -10.70 1.29 4.34
N ASN A 188 -10.26 2.41 3.76
CA ASN A 188 -8.86 2.81 3.71
C ASN A 188 -8.65 4.14 4.43
N LEU A 189 -7.91 4.08 5.53
CA LEU A 189 -7.51 5.19 6.41
C LEU A 189 -5.97 5.29 6.50
N GLY A 190 -5.24 4.65 5.58
CA GLY A 190 -3.79 4.62 5.63
C GLY A 190 -3.14 6.00 5.46
N PHE A 191 -1.90 6.18 5.93
CA PHE A 191 -1.16 7.44 5.85
C PHE A 191 -1.93 8.61 6.49
N ASN A 192 -2.28 8.45 7.76
CA ASN A 192 -2.91 9.47 8.58
C ASN A 192 -2.13 9.63 9.91
N LYS A 193 -2.73 10.29 10.90
CA LYS A 193 -2.15 10.49 12.23
C LYS A 193 -3.03 9.82 13.32
N ILE A 194 -3.75 8.77 12.96
CA ILE A 194 -4.74 8.13 13.84
C ILE A 194 -4.02 7.43 14.98
N SER A 195 -4.36 7.79 16.22
CA SER A 195 -3.79 7.19 17.43
C SER A 195 -4.62 6.05 18.00
N SER A 196 -5.93 6.02 17.72
CA SER A 196 -6.85 5.00 18.21
C SER A 196 -8.00 4.77 17.24
N ILE A 197 -8.52 3.54 17.21
CA ILE A 197 -9.75 3.20 16.50
C ILE A 197 -10.95 3.57 17.37
N SER A 198 -11.95 4.22 16.78
CA SER A 198 -13.17 4.62 17.47
C SER A 198 -14.21 3.49 17.48
N LEU A 199 -15.14 3.53 18.45
CA LEU A 199 -16.20 2.53 18.59
C LEU A 199 -17.14 2.51 17.38
N GLU A 200 -17.30 3.64 16.71
CA GLU A 200 -18.12 3.80 15.52
C GLU A 200 -17.62 2.95 14.34
N LEU A 201 -16.30 2.79 14.19
CA LEU A 201 -15.74 1.89 13.17
C LEU A 201 -16.12 0.43 13.44
N CYS A 202 -16.21 0.04 14.71
CA CYS A 202 -16.57 -1.32 15.12
C CYS A 202 -18.04 -1.65 14.82
N MET A 203 -18.88 -0.65 14.53
CA MET A 203 -20.28 -0.85 14.14
C MET A 203 -20.45 -1.22 12.65
N LEU A 204 -19.38 -1.20 11.85
CA LEU A 204 -19.42 -1.54 10.42
C LEU A 204 -19.45 -3.06 10.20
N GLN A 205 -20.58 -3.71 10.50
CA GLN A 205 -20.70 -5.19 10.49
C GLN A 205 -20.49 -5.85 9.12
N LYS A 206 -20.53 -5.08 8.02
CA LYS A 206 -20.27 -5.57 6.65
C LYS A 206 -18.83 -5.41 6.20
N LEU A 207 -17.96 -4.81 7.03
CA LEU A 207 -16.56 -4.56 6.70
C LEU A 207 -15.82 -5.88 6.47
N THR A 208 -15.19 -6.00 5.30
CA THR A 208 -14.37 -7.12 4.87
C THR A 208 -12.89 -6.72 4.77
N HIS A 209 -12.59 -5.48 4.40
CA HIS A 209 -11.22 -4.97 4.28
C HIS A 209 -11.02 -3.67 5.07
N LEU A 210 -9.96 -3.65 5.89
CA LEU A 210 -9.56 -2.48 6.66
C LEU A 210 -8.06 -2.19 6.49
N ASP A 211 -7.74 -1.06 5.87
CA ASP A 211 -6.36 -0.54 5.76
C ASP A 211 -6.19 0.68 6.66
N ILE A 212 -5.41 0.56 7.74
CA ILE A 212 -5.01 1.66 8.63
C ILE A 212 -3.47 1.71 8.75
N ARG A 213 -2.76 1.37 7.67
CA ARG A 213 -1.29 1.42 7.67
C ARG A 213 -0.74 2.83 7.82
N ASN A 214 0.49 2.95 8.32
CA ASN A 214 1.19 4.23 8.46
C ASN A 214 0.38 5.26 9.27
N ASN A 215 0.08 4.89 10.52
CA ASN A 215 -0.62 5.68 11.52
C ASN A 215 0.15 5.59 12.85
N PHE A 216 -0.45 6.03 13.95
CA PHE A 216 0.16 6.02 15.28
C PHE A 216 -0.55 5.06 16.26
N LEU A 217 -1.20 4.02 15.75
CA LEU A 217 -1.92 3.06 16.58
C LEU A 217 -0.96 2.28 17.49
N THR A 218 -1.34 2.16 18.76
CA THR A 218 -0.62 1.34 19.76
C THR A 218 -1.40 0.11 20.20
N SER A 219 -2.72 0.14 20.06
CA SER A 219 -3.66 -0.92 20.46
C SER A 219 -4.92 -0.88 19.60
N LEU A 220 -5.70 -1.96 19.65
CA LEU A 220 -7.02 -2.06 19.03
C LEU A 220 -8.08 -2.23 20.14
N PRO A 221 -9.29 -1.66 19.98
CA PRO A 221 -10.39 -1.88 20.91
C PRO A 221 -10.94 -3.31 20.83
N GLU A 222 -11.38 -3.85 21.97
CA GLU A 222 -11.92 -5.22 22.07
C GLU A 222 -13.26 -5.35 21.33
N GLU A 223 -13.99 -4.25 21.15
CA GLU A 223 -15.24 -4.17 20.40
C GLU A 223 -15.07 -4.48 18.90
N MET A 224 -13.84 -4.50 18.36
CA MET A 224 -13.58 -4.96 17.00
C MET A 224 -13.95 -6.43 16.77
N GLU A 225 -14.12 -7.22 17.84
CA GLU A 225 -14.67 -8.58 17.78
C GLU A 225 -16.05 -8.63 17.06
N ALA A 226 -16.81 -7.52 17.08
CA ALA A 226 -18.09 -7.43 16.37
C ALA A 226 -17.97 -7.48 14.84
N LEU A 227 -16.77 -7.26 14.27
CA LEU A 227 -16.49 -7.27 12.84
C LEU A 227 -16.34 -8.69 12.28
N THR A 228 -17.41 -9.49 12.42
CA THR A 228 -17.45 -10.91 12.06
C THR A 228 -17.24 -11.23 10.58
N ARG A 229 -17.18 -10.22 9.71
CA ARG A 229 -16.94 -10.36 8.26
C ARG A 229 -15.56 -9.88 7.82
N LEU A 230 -14.76 -9.37 8.75
CA LEU A 230 -13.44 -8.82 8.42
C LEU A 230 -12.49 -9.94 7.99
N GLN A 231 -12.02 -9.85 6.75
CA GLN A 231 -11.14 -10.85 6.12
C GLN A 231 -9.71 -10.35 6.04
N ILE A 232 -9.52 -9.06 5.73
CA ILE A 232 -8.20 -8.49 5.53
C ILE A 232 -8.04 -7.27 6.42
N ILE A 233 -6.97 -7.26 7.21
CA ILE A 233 -6.59 -6.10 8.02
C ILE A 233 -5.12 -5.74 7.77
N ASN A 234 -4.88 -4.46 7.49
CA ASN A 234 -3.54 -3.90 7.34
C ASN A 234 -3.26 -2.87 8.42
N LEU A 235 -2.34 -3.22 9.31
CA LEU A 235 -1.86 -2.45 10.45
C LEU A 235 -0.36 -2.14 10.34
N SER A 236 0.21 -2.30 9.14
CA SER A 236 1.64 -2.11 8.92
C SER A 236 2.06 -0.66 9.22
N PHE A 237 3.31 -0.44 9.65
CA PHE A 237 3.83 0.89 10.01
C PHE A 237 2.97 1.58 11.07
N ASN A 238 2.77 0.91 12.21
CA ASN A 238 2.15 1.50 13.40
C ASN A 238 3.12 1.36 14.59
N ARG A 239 2.61 1.42 15.82
CA ARG A 239 3.41 1.39 17.06
C ARG A 239 2.93 0.27 18.00
N PHE A 240 2.47 -0.85 17.44
CA PHE A 240 2.02 -1.99 18.23
C PHE A 240 3.21 -2.67 18.93
N LYS A 241 3.20 -2.69 20.27
CA LYS A 241 4.22 -3.37 21.10
C LYS A 241 3.94 -4.86 21.32
N ALA A 242 2.68 -5.26 21.13
CA ALA A 242 2.22 -6.63 21.27
C ALA A 242 1.21 -6.91 20.16
N PHE A 243 1.05 -8.19 19.82
CA PHE A 243 0.00 -8.60 18.90
C PHE A 243 -1.37 -8.31 19.55
N PRO A 244 -2.29 -7.59 18.88
CA PRO A 244 -3.57 -7.25 19.49
C PRO A 244 -4.43 -8.50 19.74
N SER A 245 -4.82 -8.74 21.00
CA SER A 245 -5.62 -9.89 21.44
C SER A 245 -6.93 -10.04 20.68
N VAL A 246 -7.58 -8.92 20.36
CA VAL A 246 -8.85 -8.90 19.63
C VAL A 246 -8.78 -9.57 18.26
N LEU A 247 -7.61 -9.54 17.58
CA LEU A 247 -7.46 -10.16 16.26
C LEU A 247 -7.60 -11.69 16.33
N TYR A 248 -7.23 -12.31 17.45
CA TYR A 248 -7.41 -13.75 17.63
C TYR A 248 -8.88 -14.16 17.68
N ARG A 249 -9.78 -13.25 18.09
CA ARG A 249 -11.22 -13.53 18.20
C ARG A 249 -11.97 -13.33 16.89
N ILE A 250 -11.38 -12.64 15.91
CA ILE A 250 -12.00 -12.41 14.60
C ILE A 250 -11.67 -13.61 13.69
N LEU A 251 -12.42 -14.70 13.86
CA LEU A 251 -12.21 -15.97 13.14
C LEU A 251 -12.45 -15.90 11.62
N ALA A 252 -12.98 -14.77 11.12
CA ALA A 252 -13.15 -14.50 9.70
C ALA A 252 -11.89 -14.01 9.00
N LEU A 253 -10.84 -13.62 9.75
CA LEU A 253 -9.61 -13.07 9.20
C LEU A 253 -8.84 -14.12 8.37
N GLU A 254 -8.53 -13.73 7.15
CA GLU A 254 -7.74 -14.50 6.18
C GLU A 254 -6.33 -13.90 6.03
N THR A 255 -6.19 -12.59 6.18
CA THR A 255 -4.94 -11.86 5.99
C THR A 255 -4.72 -10.81 7.07
N ILE A 256 -3.60 -10.92 7.79
CA ILE A 256 -3.16 -9.96 8.79
C ILE A 256 -1.80 -9.42 8.36
N LEU A 257 -1.75 -8.12 8.05
CA LEU A 257 -0.50 -7.42 7.73
C LEU A 257 -0.12 -6.52 8.91
N LEU A 258 0.98 -6.84 9.57
CA LEU A 258 1.42 -6.16 10.80
C LEU A 258 2.92 -5.82 10.73
N SER A 259 3.49 -5.71 9.54
CA SER A 259 4.91 -5.40 9.38
C SER A 259 5.27 -4.00 9.87
N ASN A 260 6.54 -3.79 10.21
CA ASN A 260 7.06 -2.49 10.69
C ASN A 260 6.29 -2.01 11.94
N ASN A 261 6.28 -2.85 12.97
CA ASN A 261 5.73 -2.57 14.30
C ASN A 261 6.78 -2.97 15.35
N GLN A 262 6.39 -3.06 16.62
CA GLN A 262 7.28 -3.37 17.76
C GLN A 262 6.79 -4.63 18.50
N VAL A 263 6.17 -5.58 17.78
CA VAL A 263 5.57 -6.75 18.40
C VAL A 263 6.64 -7.71 18.91
N GLY A 264 6.67 -7.93 20.23
CA GLY A 264 7.67 -8.79 20.88
C GLY A 264 7.34 -10.29 20.89
N SER A 265 6.07 -10.65 20.86
CA SER A 265 5.62 -12.06 20.92
C SER A 265 4.21 -12.23 20.33
N ILE A 266 3.88 -13.48 20.02
CA ILE A 266 2.58 -13.93 19.54
C ILE A 266 2.15 -15.17 20.32
N ASP A 267 0.84 -15.34 20.53
CA ASP A 267 0.29 -16.56 21.12
C ASP A 267 -0.04 -17.58 20.02
N PRO A 268 0.73 -18.69 19.90
CA PRO A 268 0.50 -19.67 18.87
C PRO A 268 -0.75 -20.53 19.10
N LEU A 269 -1.22 -20.69 20.35
CA LEU A 269 -2.41 -21.47 20.67
C LEU A 269 -3.65 -20.74 20.19
N GLN A 270 -3.68 -19.41 20.32
CA GLN A 270 -4.75 -18.57 19.80
C GLN A 270 -4.68 -18.44 18.28
N LEU A 271 -3.49 -18.32 17.68
CA LEU A 271 -3.35 -18.34 16.21
C LEU A 271 -3.85 -19.64 15.59
N LYS A 272 -3.65 -20.78 16.25
CA LYS A 272 -4.15 -22.08 15.79
C LYS A 272 -5.68 -22.11 15.68
N GLN A 273 -6.40 -21.32 16.48
CA GLN A 273 -7.88 -21.24 16.43
C GLN A 273 -8.38 -20.46 15.20
N MET A 274 -7.50 -19.74 14.49
CA MET A 274 -7.86 -18.95 13.32
C MET A 274 -7.87 -19.82 12.06
N ASP A 275 -8.93 -20.62 11.91
CA ASP A 275 -9.09 -21.62 10.84
C ASP A 275 -9.09 -21.04 9.40
N LYS A 276 -9.21 -19.72 9.25
CA LYS A 276 -9.20 -19.05 7.94
C LYS A 276 -7.91 -18.30 7.63
N LEU A 277 -7.01 -18.15 8.62
CA LEU A 277 -5.83 -17.32 8.47
C LEU A 277 -4.85 -17.96 7.47
N GLY A 278 -4.73 -17.34 6.30
CA GLY A 278 -3.85 -17.77 5.22
C GLY A 278 -2.56 -16.98 5.14
N THR A 279 -2.60 -15.69 5.50
CA THR A 279 -1.44 -14.80 5.41
C THR A 279 -1.21 -14.06 6.71
N LEU A 280 -0.01 -14.18 7.27
CA LEU A 280 0.45 -13.45 8.44
C LEU A 280 1.79 -12.79 8.12
N ASP A 281 1.79 -11.47 8.05
CA ASP A 281 3.00 -10.67 7.88
C ASP A 281 3.38 -9.99 9.21
N LEU A 282 4.54 -10.39 9.73
CA LEU A 282 5.17 -9.88 10.94
C LEU A 282 6.60 -9.38 10.64
N GLN A 283 6.92 -9.00 9.41
CA GLN A 283 8.24 -8.48 9.06
C GLN A 283 8.58 -7.22 9.86
N ASN A 284 9.87 -7.00 10.14
CA ASN A 284 10.36 -5.80 10.83
C ASN A 284 9.60 -5.53 12.14
N ASN A 285 9.58 -6.52 13.03
CA ASN A 285 9.05 -6.44 14.38
C ASN A 285 10.15 -6.80 15.39
N ASP A 286 9.79 -6.82 16.68
CA ASP A 286 10.71 -7.11 17.78
C ASP A 286 10.57 -8.56 18.29
N LEU A 287 10.15 -9.51 17.44
CA LEU A 287 9.94 -10.91 17.84
C LEU A 287 11.25 -11.54 18.30
N LEU A 288 11.34 -11.85 19.60
CA LEU A 288 12.53 -12.45 20.20
C LEU A 288 12.66 -13.95 19.88
N GLN A 289 11.53 -14.63 19.74
CA GLN A 289 11.45 -16.05 19.40
C GLN A 289 10.22 -16.31 18.54
N VAL A 290 10.31 -17.32 17.69
CA VAL A 290 9.18 -17.82 16.90
C VAL A 290 8.68 -19.10 17.55
N PRO A 291 7.45 -19.15 18.10
CA PRO A 291 6.94 -20.35 18.75
C PRO A 291 6.83 -21.52 17.76
N PRO A 292 7.39 -22.71 18.06
CA PRO A 292 7.30 -23.90 17.22
C PRO A 292 5.86 -24.32 16.87
N GLU A 293 4.92 -24.04 17.77
CA GLU A 293 3.50 -24.39 17.65
C GLU A 293 2.80 -23.69 16.48
N LEU A 294 3.37 -22.60 15.96
CA LEU A 294 2.93 -22.00 14.69
C LEU A 294 2.96 -23.00 13.53
N GLY A 295 3.86 -23.99 13.58
CA GLY A 295 3.91 -25.07 12.61
C GLY A 295 2.61 -25.89 12.51
N ASN A 296 1.77 -25.87 13.56
CA ASN A 296 0.48 -26.54 13.57
C ASN A 296 -0.64 -25.75 12.87
N CYS A 297 -0.39 -24.52 12.42
CA CYS A 297 -1.35 -23.73 11.68
C CYS A 297 -1.40 -24.21 10.22
N GLU A 298 -2.24 -25.20 9.94
CA GLU A 298 -2.33 -25.84 8.61
C GLU A 298 -2.88 -24.90 7.52
N THR A 299 -3.63 -23.89 7.93
CA THR A 299 -4.29 -22.91 7.05
C THR A 299 -3.32 -21.83 6.55
N LEU A 300 -2.21 -21.64 7.28
CA LEU A 300 -1.24 -20.58 7.02
C LEU A 300 -0.38 -20.92 5.80
N ARG A 301 -0.54 -20.15 4.72
CA ARG A 301 0.17 -20.31 3.44
C ARG A 301 1.34 -19.35 3.31
N THR A 302 1.21 -18.17 3.92
CA THR A 302 2.20 -17.10 3.87
C THR A 302 2.52 -16.63 5.27
N LEU A 303 3.78 -16.83 5.69
CA LEU A 303 4.31 -16.38 6.97
C LEU A 303 5.58 -15.59 6.71
N LEU A 304 5.52 -14.28 6.92
CA LEU A 304 6.66 -13.39 6.72
C LEU A 304 7.19 -12.95 8.09
N LEU A 305 8.45 -13.28 8.36
CA LEU A 305 9.10 -13.08 9.66
C LEU A 305 10.45 -12.36 9.55
N GLU A 306 10.84 -11.94 8.35
CA GLU A 306 12.13 -11.29 8.12
C GLU A 306 12.26 -9.97 8.90
N GLY A 307 13.49 -9.57 9.22
CA GLY A 307 13.74 -8.31 9.93
C GLY A 307 13.39 -8.32 11.42
N ASN A 308 13.23 -9.50 12.04
CA ASN A 308 13.04 -9.65 13.49
C ASN A 308 14.35 -10.08 14.19
N PRO A 309 14.49 -9.81 15.51
CA PRO A 309 15.71 -10.10 16.26
C PRO A 309 15.87 -11.58 16.67
N PHE A 310 14.92 -12.47 16.37
CA PHE A 310 15.05 -13.89 16.70
C PHE A 310 16.26 -14.53 16.01
N ARG A 311 16.91 -15.46 16.72
CA ARG A 311 18.06 -16.22 16.18
C ARG A 311 17.66 -17.49 15.43
N THR A 312 16.49 -18.02 15.78
CA THR A 312 15.93 -19.26 15.25
C THR A 312 14.47 -19.04 14.93
N PRO A 313 13.98 -19.39 13.73
CA PRO A 313 14.69 -19.99 12.59
C PRO A 313 15.79 -19.10 11.97
N ARG A 314 16.83 -19.71 11.39
CA ARG A 314 17.90 -18.95 10.71
C ARG A 314 17.38 -18.34 9.40
N ALA A 315 17.99 -17.25 8.96
CA ALA A 315 17.64 -16.57 7.69
C ALA A 315 17.61 -17.53 6.47
N ALA A 316 18.50 -18.52 6.42
CA ALA A 316 18.51 -19.53 5.35
C ALA A 316 17.25 -20.42 5.32
N ILE A 317 16.54 -20.57 6.44
CA ILE A 317 15.27 -21.30 6.51
C ILE A 317 14.14 -20.37 6.08
N LEU A 318 14.16 -19.10 6.52
CA LEU A 318 13.20 -18.08 6.09
C LEU A 318 13.20 -17.91 4.56
N ALA A 319 14.39 -17.86 3.95
CA ALA A 319 14.57 -17.69 2.50
C ALA A 319 14.04 -18.87 1.66
N LYS A 320 13.79 -20.05 2.26
CA LYS A 320 13.19 -21.20 1.57
C LYS A 320 11.66 -21.08 1.45
N GLY A 321 11.07 -20.03 2.03
CA GLY A 321 9.65 -19.75 1.99
C GLY A 321 8.85 -20.39 3.11
N THR A 322 7.58 -20.01 3.19
CA THR A 322 6.67 -20.35 4.31
C THR A 322 6.59 -21.83 4.62
N ALA A 323 6.46 -22.69 3.61
CA ALA A 323 6.28 -24.12 3.82
C ALA A 323 7.45 -24.75 4.59
N ALA A 324 8.68 -24.39 4.21
CA ALA A 324 9.89 -24.86 4.87
C ALA A 324 10.02 -24.30 6.30
N VAL A 325 9.59 -23.05 6.53
CA VAL A 325 9.55 -22.46 7.88
C VAL A 325 8.56 -23.21 8.76
N LEU A 326 7.35 -23.49 8.29
CA LEU A 326 6.33 -24.21 9.05
C LEU A 326 6.74 -25.67 9.32
N GLU A 327 7.36 -26.34 8.37
CA GLU A 327 7.91 -27.69 8.58
C GLU A 327 9.05 -27.69 9.62
N TYR A 328 9.95 -26.72 9.54
CA TYR A 328 11.00 -26.53 10.54
C TYR A 328 10.42 -26.33 11.94
N LEU A 329 9.40 -25.47 12.07
CA LEU A 329 8.73 -25.20 13.34
C LEU A 329 8.06 -26.46 13.90
N ARG A 330 7.37 -27.24 13.04
CA ARG A 330 6.76 -28.53 13.44
C ARG A 330 7.77 -29.51 14.02
N SER A 331 8.96 -29.61 13.43
CA SER A 331 10.03 -30.51 13.92
C SER A 331 10.60 -30.14 15.30
N ARG A 332 10.25 -28.95 15.82
CA ARG A 332 10.76 -28.39 17.07
C ARG A 332 9.70 -28.28 18.17
N ILE A 333 8.49 -28.77 17.93
CA ILE A 333 7.44 -28.81 18.94
C ILE A 333 7.86 -29.81 20.02
N PRO A 334 7.97 -29.40 21.29
CA PRO A 334 8.25 -30.33 22.39
C PRO A 334 7.17 -31.41 22.46
N THR A 335 7.57 -32.67 22.41
CA THR A 335 6.69 -33.86 22.56
C THR A 335 6.19 -34.04 23.97
#